data_AF-A0A523TSY9-F1
#
_entry.id   AF-A0A523TSY9-F1
#
_cell.length_a   1.000
_cell.length_b   1.000
_cell.length_c   1.000
_cell.angle_alpha   90.00
_cell.angle_beta   90.00
_cell.angle_gamma   90.00
#
_symmetry.space_group_name_H-M   'P 1'
#
loop_
_entity.id
_entity.type
_entity.pdbx_description
1 polymer ?
#
loop_
_entity_poly.entity_id
_entity_poly.type
_entity_poly.pdbx_seq_one_letter_code
_entity_poly.pdbx_strand_id
1 'polypeptide(L)'
;MATINEPKDAWQLRVYPFFTLLGWVLITISIIIGLFVLSSSAASYWGENAKAVRDVAEAGSALLGQLSFLTVTPRWLEPLAFLGVAAFMVGIALEFSSIPKLLGNRGHVMGLCFPLIVKQSGE
;
A
#
# COMPACT_ATOMS: atom_id res chain seq x y z
N MET A 1 30.52 -32.49 -5.10
CA MET A 1 29.10 -32.13 -5.33
C MET A 1 28.91 -30.74 -4.74
N ALA A 2 28.88 -29.69 -5.56
CA ALA A 2 28.76 -28.33 -5.06
C ALA A 2 27.35 -28.14 -4.50
N THR A 3 27.24 -27.83 -3.20
CA THR A 3 25.96 -27.54 -2.57
C THR A 3 25.52 -26.15 -2.99
N ILE A 4 24.53 -26.08 -3.88
CA ILE A 4 23.74 -24.89 -4.13
C ILE A 4 22.98 -24.56 -2.85
N ASN A 5 23.59 -23.78 -1.96
CA ASN A 5 22.88 -23.22 -0.83
C ASN A 5 21.88 -22.18 -1.37
N GLU A 6 20.61 -22.35 -1.01
CA GLU A 6 19.60 -21.30 -1.23
C GLU A 6 20.09 -19.98 -0.61
N PRO A 7 19.76 -18.82 -1.21
CA PRO A 7 20.20 -17.53 -0.69
C PRO A 7 19.70 -17.38 0.76
N LYS A 8 20.62 -17.54 1.70
CA LYS A 8 20.38 -17.39 3.13
C LYS A 8 19.92 -15.94 3.36
N ASP A 9 18.65 -15.80 3.69
CA ASP A 9 18.02 -14.59 4.25
C ASP A 9 17.70 -13.45 3.27
N ALA A 10 16.99 -13.76 2.18
CA ALA A 10 16.16 -12.77 1.49
C ALA A 10 14.79 -12.61 2.18
N TRP A 11 14.78 -12.32 3.49
CA TRP A 11 13.54 -12.06 4.23
C TRP A 11 12.74 -10.90 3.61
N GLN A 12 13.45 -9.97 2.96
CA GLN A 12 12.89 -8.88 2.16
C GLN A 12 11.94 -9.41 1.08
N LEU A 13 12.26 -10.53 0.41
CA LEU A 13 11.41 -11.15 -0.61
C LEU A 13 10.12 -11.73 -0.04
N ARG A 14 10.11 -12.08 1.26
CA ARG A 14 8.92 -12.59 1.94
C ARG A 14 8.03 -11.47 2.48
N VAL A 15 8.62 -10.33 2.81
CA VAL A 15 7.93 -9.22 3.49
C VAL A 15 7.51 -8.09 2.54
N TYR A 16 8.18 -7.91 1.40
CA TYR A 16 7.77 -6.91 0.41
C TYR A 16 6.31 -7.05 -0.07
N PRO A 17 5.77 -8.26 -0.38
CA PRO A 17 4.43 -8.34 -0.96
C PRO A 17 3.38 -7.98 0.09
N PHE A 18 3.68 -8.19 1.38
CA PHE A 18 2.81 -7.76 2.46
C PHE A 18 2.73 -6.23 2.52
N PHE A 19 3.85 -5.52 2.45
CA PHE A 19 3.86 -4.05 2.49
C PHE A 19 3.25 -3.41 1.24
N THR A 20 3.50 -3.95 0.05
CA THR A 20 2.91 -3.43 -1.20
C THR A 20 1.40 -3.67 -1.23
N LEU A 21 0.93 -4.86 -0.85
CA LEU A 21 -0.51 -5.15 -0.76
C LEU A 21 -1.20 -4.33 0.33
N LEU A 22 -0.56 -4.18 1.50
CA LEU A 22 -1.09 -3.34 2.58
C LEU A 22 -1.26 -1.89 2.12
N GLY A 23 -0.25 -1.33 1.45
CA GLY A 23 -0.33 0.02 0.90
C GLY A 23 -1.50 0.18 -0.08
N TRP A 24 -1.64 -0.76 -1.02
CA TRP A 24 -2.76 -0.78 -1.95
C TRP A 24 -4.12 -0.85 -1.26
N VAL A 25 -4.28 -1.78 -0.31
CA VAL A 25 -5.54 -1.95 0.43
C VAL A 25 -5.92 -0.67 1.17
N LEU A 26 -4.97 -0.02 1.85
CA LEU A 26 -5.23 1.22 2.57
C LEU A 26 -5.65 2.36 1.65
N ILE A 27 -4.99 2.52 0.49
CA ILE A 27 -5.35 3.53 -0.51
C ILE A 27 -6.74 3.24 -1.09
N THR A 28 -7.03 1.99 -1.43
CA THR A 28 -8.34 1.61 -1.98
C THR A 28 -9.46 1.85 -0.96
N ILE A 29 -9.25 1.50 0.31
CA ILE A 29 -10.22 1.76 1.37
C ILE A 29 -10.46 3.26 1.53
N SER A 30 -9.41 4.10 1.50
CA SER A 30 -9.59 5.54 1.65
C SER A 30 -10.40 6.14 0.50
N ILE A 31 -10.17 5.65 -0.73
CA ILE A 31 -10.93 6.06 -1.93
C ILE A 31 -12.39 5.62 -1.82
N ILE A 32 -12.66 4.37 -1.40
CA ILE A 32 -14.03 3.86 -1.25
C ILE A 32 -14.81 4.69 -0.23
N ILE A 33 -14.22 5.00 0.92
CA ILE A 33 -14.87 5.81 1.95
C ILE A 33 -15.13 7.22 1.44
N GLY A 34 -14.15 7.84 0.77
CA GLY A 34 -14.32 9.16 0.16
C GLY A 34 -15.46 9.20 -0.87
N LEU A 35 -15.51 8.20 -1.75
CA LEU A 35 -16.43 8.17 -2.89
C LEU A 35 -17.84 7.74 -2.49
N PHE A 36 -18.01 6.70 -1.67
CA PHE A 36 -19.33 6.17 -1.37
C PHE A 36 -19.94 6.71 -0.09
N VAL A 37 -19.13 7.07 0.91
CA VAL A 37 -19.63 7.51 2.23
C VAL A 37 -19.65 9.03 2.33
N LEU A 38 -18.54 9.69 1.98
CA LEU A 38 -18.46 11.16 2.08
C LEU A 38 -19.27 11.84 0.98
N SER A 39 -19.17 11.37 -0.25
CA SER A 39 -19.90 11.97 -1.37
C SER A 39 -21.42 11.88 -1.18
N SER A 40 -21.93 10.72 -0.78
CA SER A 40 -23.37 10.52 -0.53
C SER A 40 -23.86 11.40 0.63
N SER A 41 -23.13 11.42 1.74
CA SER A 41 -23.46 12.28 2.90
C SER A 41 -23.39 13.76 2.56
N ALA A 42 -22.43 14.17 1.72
CA ALA A 42 -22.30 15.54 1.26
C ALA A 42 -23.44 15.93 0.30
N ALA A 43 -23.88 15.02 -0.57
CA ALA A 43 -25.02 15.26 -1.46
C ALA A 43 -26.32 15.48 -0.66
N SER A 44 -26.58 14.65 0.36
CA SER A 44 -27.75 14.85 1.24
C SER A 44 -27.64 16.15 2.05
N TYR A 45 -26.46 16.48 2.59
CA TYR A 45 -26.30 17.68 3.42
C TYR A 45 -26.32 18.99 2.61
N TRP A 46 -25.57 19.07 1.50
CA TRP A 46 -25.43 20.30 0.71
C TRP A 46 -26.42 20.42 -0.44
N GLY A 47 -26.89 19.29 -0.99
CA GLY A 47 -27.77 19.24 -2.16
C GLY A 47 -29.27 19.27 -1.81
N GLU A 48 -29.69 18.55 -0.78
CA GLU A 48 -31.12 18.42 -0.43
C GLU A 48 -31.59 19.47 0.59
N ASN A 49 -30.68 20.02 1.40
CA ASN A 49 -31.03 20.98 2.45
C ASN A 49 -30.69 22.41 2.04
N ALA A 50 -31.68 23.31 2.05
CA ALA A 50 -31.46 24.73 1.83
C ALA A 50 -30.66 25.37 2.98
N LYS A 51 -29.89 26.42 2.68
CA LYS A 51 -29.02 27.09 3.66
C LYS A 51 -29.78 27.55 4.92
N ALA A 52 -31.00 28.07 4.76
CA ALA A 52 -31.84 28.50 5.87
C ALA A 52 -32.20 27.37 6.86
N VAL A 53 -32.29 26.13 6.37
CA VAL A 53 -32.57 24.95 7.21
C VAL A 53 -31.32 24.50 7.97
N ARG A 54 -30.13 24.71 7.37
CA ARG A 54 -28.83 24.40 7.99
C ARG A 54 -28.48 25.37 9.11
N ASP A 55 -28.74 26.66 8.90
CA ASP A 55 -28.39 27.72 9.87
C ASP A 55 -29.35 27.74 11.09
N VAL A 56 -30.56 27.19 10.95
CA VAL A 56 -31.59 27.09 12.01
C VAL A 56 -31.53 25.75 12.76
N ALA A 57 -30.66 24.83 12.34
CA ALA A 57 -30.58 23.49 12.92
C ALA A 57 -30.23 23.55 14.41
N GLU A 58 -31.12 23.04 15.26
CA GLU A 58 -30.92 23.00 16.72
C GLU A 58 -29.75 22.08 17.12
N ALA A 59 -29.18 22.36 18.28
CA ALA A 59 -28.12 21.56 18.87
C ALA A 59 -28.59 20.11 19.08
N GLY A 60 -27.84 19.15 18.55
CA GLY A 60 -28.19 17.72 18.61
C GLY A 60 -29.09 17.22 17.48
N SER A 61 -29.48 18.10 16.53
CA SER A 61 -30.21 17.68 15.33
C SER A 61 -29.38 16.74 14.43
N ALA A 62 -30.08 15.89 13.67
CA ALA A 62 -29.43 14.97 12.72
C ALA A 62 -28.56 15.70 11.68
N LEU A 63 -28.95 16.92 11.30
CA LEU A 63 -28.19 17.79 10.40
C LEU A 63 -26.82 18.18 10.99
N LEU A 64 -26.79 18.57 12.26
CA LEU A 64 -25.53 18.90 12.93
C LEU A 64 -24.64 17.66 13.10
N GLY A 65 -25.25 16.48 13.34
CA GLY A 65 -24.56 15.20 13.33
C GLY A 65 -23.90 14.87 11.98
N GLN A 66 -24.61 15.11 10.87
CA GLN A 66 -24.06 14.96 9.52
C GLN A 66 -22.91 15.92 9.25
N LEU A 67 -23.00 17.18 9.68
CA LEU A 67 -21.90 18.14 9.56
C LEU A 67 -20.66 17.71 10.37
N SER A 68 -20.88 17.21 11.59
CA SER A 68 -19.80 16.66 12.41
C SER A 68 -19.15 15.46 11.72
N PHE A 69 -19.94 14.57 11.12
CA PHE A 69 -19.41 13.44 10.36
C PHE A 69 -18.59 13.90 9.14
N LEU A 70 -19.10 14.87 8.37
CA LEU A 70 -18.42 15.42 7.20
C LEU A 70 -17.11 16.15 7.53
N THR A 71 -17.01 16.72 8.72
CA THR A 71 -15.80 17.45 9.16
C THR A 71 -14.77 16.56 9.85
N VAL A 72 -15.22 15.54 10.59
CA VAL A 72 -14.32 14.61 11.29
C VAL A 72 -13.75 13.55 10.34
N THR A 73 -14.54 13.07 9.39
CA THR A 73 -14.10 11.98 8.51
C THR A 73 -12.85 12.30 7.67
N PRO A 74 -12.74 13.45 6.97
CA PRO A 74 -11.53 13.75 6.21
C PRO A 74 -10.27 13.87 7.08
N ARG A 75 -10.41 14.26 8.35
CA ARG A 75 -9.26 14.45 9.27
C ARG A 75 -8.46 13.19 9.54
N TRP A 76 -9.10 12.03 9.52
CA TRP A 76 -8.41 10.74 9.70
C TRP A 76 -8.25 9.99 8.37
N LEU A 77 -9.11 10.26 7.39
CA LEU A 77 -9.04 9.63 6.07
C LEU A 77 -7.79 10.06 5.29
N GLU A 78 -7.40 11.34 5.37
CA GLU A 78 -6.20 11.86 4.72
C GLU A 78 -4.91 11.21 5.29
N PRO A 79 -4.67 11.21 6.62
CA PRO A 79 -3.55 10.47 7.21
C PRO A 79 -3.53 8.98 6.86
N LEU A 80 -4.70 8.33 6.76
CA LEU A 80 -4.80 6.92 6.40
C LEU A 80 -4.34 6.66 4.95
N ALA A 81 -4.73 7.54 4.02
CA ALA A 81 -4.26 7.47 2.64
C ALA A 81 -2.73 7.66 2.56
N PHE A 82 -2.19 8.64 3.31
CA PHE A 82 -0.74 8.86 3.39
C PHE A 82 0.00 7.67 4.02
N LEU A 83 -0.58 7.02 5.02
CA LEU A 83 -0.05 5.79 5.59
C LEU A 83 0.01 4.66 4.55
N GLY A 84 -1.04 4.52 3.72
CA GLY A 84 -1.06 3.58 2.60
C GLY A 84 0.05 3.85 1.58
N VAL A 85 0.24 5.11 1.19
CA VAL A 85 1.32 5.52 0.27
C VAL A 85 2.70 5.24 0.88
N ALA A 86 2.89 5.54 2.16
CA ALA A 86 4.14 5.25 2.85
C ALA A 86 4.43 3.75 2.92
N ALA A 87 3.43 2.92 3.25
CA ALA A 87 3.57 1.46 3.26
C ALA A 87 3.91 0.90 1.87
N PHE A 88 3.29 1.45 0.82
CA PHE A 88 3.60 1.07 -0.56
C PHE A 88 5.04 1.43 -0.95
N MET A 89 5.52 2.61 -0.57
CA MET A 89 6.92 3.02 -0.77
C MET A 89 7.92 2.12 -0.03
N VAL A 90 7.60 1.69 1.19
CA VAL A 90 8.43 0.71 1.92
C VAL A 90 8.49 -0.62 1.18
N GLY A 91 7.36 -1.09 0.64
CA GLY A 91 7.32 -2.30 -0.19
C GLY A 91 8.27 -2.23 -1.39
N ILE A 92 8.24 -1.12 -2.15
CA ILE A 92 9.13 -0.89 -3.29
C ILE A 92 10.61 -0.82 -2.86
N ALA A 93 10.90 -0.16 -1.74
CA ALA A 93 12.26 -0.09 -1.21
C ALA A 93 12.81 -1.48 -0.85
N LEU A 94 11.96 -2.37 -0.30
CA LEU A 94 12.33 -3.75 0.03
C LEU A 94 12.58 -4.59 -1.23
N GLU A 95 11.81 -4.38 -2.30
CA GLU A 95 12.06 -5.02 -3.60
C GLU A 95 13.44 -4.65 -4.13
N PHE A 96 13.78 -3.35 -4.20
CA PHE A 96 15.09 -2.91 -4.67
C PHE A 96 16.24 -3.39 -3.77
N SER A 97 16.02 -3.45 -2.45
CA SER A 97 17.01 -3.98 -1.50
C SER A 97 17.32 -5.47 -1.72
N SER A 98 16.38 -6.23 -2.29
CA SER A 98 16.56 -7.66 -2.53
C SER A 98 17.41 -7.99 -3.77
N ILE A 99 17.48 -7.07 -4.74
CA ILE A 99 18.12 -7.29 -6.04
C ILE A 99 19.63 -7.58 -5.92
N PRO A 100 20.44 -6.82 -5.15
CA PRO A 100 21.88 -7.10 -5.05
C PRO A 100 22.18 -8.48 -4.49
N LYS A 101 21.38 -8.93 -3.50
CA LYS A 101 21.53 -10.27 -2.91
C LYS A 101 21.23 -11.37 -3.95
N LEU A 102 20.18 -11.18 -4.73
CA LEU A 102 19.79 -12.11 -5.79
C LEU A 102 20.87 -12.18 -6.89
N LEU A 103 21.38 -11.02 -7.32
CA LEU A 103 22.43 -10.93 -8.34
C LEU A 103 23.76 -11.54 -7.84
N GLY A 104 24.16 -11.28 -6.59
CA GLY A 104 25.35 -11.88 -5.99
C GLY A 104 25.29 -13.40 -5.99
N ASN A 105 24.13 -13.97 -5.63
CA ASN A 105 23.94 -15.42 -5.66
C ASN A 105 24.00 -15.99 -7.09
N ARG A 106 23.36 -15.32 -8.06
CA ARG A 106 23.42 -15.70 -9.48
C ARG A 106 24.85 -15.67 -10.02
N GLY A 107 25.64 -14.65 -9.67
CA GLY A 107 27.05 -14.56 -10.05
C GLY A 107 27.89 -15.70 -9.46
N HIS A 108 27.66 -16.04 -8.20
CA HIS A 108 28.34 -17.16 -7.54
C HIS A 108 28.05 -18.51 -8.22
N VAL A 109 26.76 -18.80 -8.46
CA VAL A 109 26.34 -20.04 -9.14
C VAL A 109 26.92 -20.13 -10.55
N MET A 110 26.91 -19.03 -11.30
CA MET A 110 27.51 -18.99 -12.64
C MET A 110 29.02 -19.25 -12.60
N GLY A 111 29.73 -18.69 -11.63
CA GLY A 111 31.17 -18.95 -11.44
C GLY A 111 31.48 -20.43 -11.13
N LEU A 112 30.60 -21.11 -10.39
CA LEU A 112 30.75 -22.55 -10.10
C LEU A 112 30.41 -23.43 -11.31
N CYS A 113 29.40 -23.06 -12.09
CA CYS A 113 28.96 -23.84 -13.25
C CYS A 113 29.83 -23.61 -14.50
N PHE A 114 30.45 -22.44 -14.65
CA PHE A 114 31.28 -22.09 -15.81
C PHE A 114 32.39 -23.12 -16.13
N PRO A 115 33.23 -23.56 -15.17
CA PRO A 115 34.26 -24.57 -15.46
C PRO A 115 33.66 -25.94 -15.81
N LEU A 116 32.46 -26.27 -15.32
CA LEU A 116 31.78 -27.51 -15.66
C LEU A 116 31.26 -27.47 -17.11
N ILE A 117 30.69 -26.35 -17.54
CA ILE A 117 30.20 -26.14 -18.90
C ILE A 117 31.35 -26.21 -19.91
N VAL A 118 32.48 -25.54 -19.62
CA VAL A 118 33.66 -25.57 -20.49
C VAL A 118 34.23 -26.98 -20.61
N LYS A 119 34.26 -27.75 -19.51
CA LYS A 119 34.72 -29.13 -19.52
C LYS A 119 33.80 -30.05 -20.33
N GLN A 120 32.48 -29.82 -20.29
CA GLN A 120 31.48 -30.60 -21.03
C GLN A 120 31.42 -30.27 -22.52
N SER A 121 31.84 -29.08 -22.96
CA SER A 121 31.84 -28.71 -24.38
C SER A 121 33.15 -29.04 -25.11
N GLY A 122 34.15 -29.55 -24.38
CA GLY A 122 35.45 -29.96 -24.93
C GLY A 122 35.58 -31.47 -25.18
N GLU A 123 34.57 -32.25 -24.81
CA GLU A 123 34.33 -33.65 -25.23
C GLU A 123 33.30 -33.67 -26.37
#